data_AF-A0AAX2ECA6-F1
#
_entry.id   AF-A0AAX2ECA6-F1
#
_cell.length_a   1.000
_cell.length_b   1.000
_cell.length_c   1.000
_cell.angle_alpha   90.00
_cell.angle_beta   90.00
_cell.angle_gamma   90.00
#
_symmetry.space_group_name_H-M   'P 1'
#
loop_
_entity.id
_entity.type
_entity.pdbx_description
1 polymer ?
#
loop_
_entity_poly.entity_id
_entity_poly.type
_entity_poly.pdbx_seq_one_letter_code
_entity_poly.pdbx_strand_id
1 'polypeptide(L)'
;MEQTKKLFSQKPSSYWRNSTDMPTYPALEKDLDTDVLVIGAGIAGITTAYELTKRGRSVVLIEGRELISGTTGYTTSKLTAQHDIIYHGLIERYGEETAKQYFQANLQAINYVKDTAAEHGIDCEFEEQEAYVYTQLDEGVETIEKEVEAYRKLHIDGYLADTMPLDIPIKAAAVMRQQAQFHPVKYLTGLLKEIELRGGSIYEQTLAVSFDTESRPVVHTENGHTITANHVVSATHFPLQVEDKYFSSNMNPKNSYGIAIKSKKPYPDGMYISFENPKRSIRSLKKGEDHYVLVGGEAHVTGDGSSVLERYEKIYQFAEEQFGVEELYEHWSSHDLLTTDQLPFVGKVSDEAPGIYTATGFGKWGLSNGVAAATLLADLIDGKDNAFADLYKIGREMEEAEAVSIGEDDVNRISNEPVVKPDDLQNGKGAILEKDGQTMAYYRDEKGELHEMSASCTHNGCPVSWNNADHTWDCSCHGSRFTAVGEVVEGPAVRALDRE
;
A
#
# COMPACT_ATOMS: atom_id res chain seq x y z
N MET A 1 15.69 -2.83 -24.62
CA MET A 1 15.13 -1.47 -24.52
C MET A 1 13.89 -1.32 -25.41
N GLU A 2 13.97 -1.28 -26.75
CA GLU A 2 12.77 -0.96 -27.56
C GLU A 2 11.63 -1.99 -27.44
N GLN A 3 11.96 -3.28 -27.34
CA GLN A 3 10.97 -4.34 -27.11
C GLN A 3 10.34 -4.26 -25.70
N THR A 4 11.13 -3.92 -24.68
CA THR A 4 10.69 -3.78 -23.29
C THR A 4 9.80 -2.53 -23.10
N LYS A 5 10.13 -1.42 -23.76
CA LYS A 5 9.29 -0.20 -23.78
C LYS A 5 7.89 -0.46 -24.33
N LYS A 6 7.76 -1.36 -25.31
CA LYS A 6 6.47 -1.77 -25.87
C LYS A 6 5.67 -2.68 -24.92
N LEU A 7 6.33 -3.45 -24.06
CA LEU A 7 5.66 -4.29 -23.06
C LEU A 7 4.95 -3.44 -21.99
N PHE A 8 5.60 -2.35 -21.58
CA PHE A 8 5.10 -1.43 -20.55
C PHE A 8 4.46 -0.16 -21.13
N SER A 9 4.11 -0.15 -22.43
CA SER A 9 3.36 0.95 -23.02
C SER A 9 1.86 0.85 -22.78
N GLN A 10 1.39 -0.31 -22.31
CA GLN A 10 -0.01 -0.48 -21.89
C GLN A 10 -0.16 0.10 -20.49
N LYS A 11 -1.38 0.58 -20.17
CA LYS A 11 -1.65 1.08 -18.82
C LYS A 11 -1.44 -0.04 -17.79
N PRO A 12 -0.91 0.28 -16.61
CA PRO A 12 -0.76 -0.68 -15.53
C PRO A 12 -2.10 -1.31 -15.15
N SER A 13 -2.07 -2.58 -14.82
CA SER A 13 -3.22 -3.37 -14.41
C SER A 13 -2.84 -4.43 -13.39
N SER A 14 -3.81 -4.83 -12.57
CA SER A 14 -3.58 -5.74 -11.46
C SER A 14 -4.17 -7.10 -11.73
N TYR A 15 -3.35 -8.14 -11.61
CA TYR A 15 -3.80 -9.53 -11.59
C TYR A 15 -4.96 -9.70 -10.60
N TRP A 16 -4.81 -9.21 -9.37
CA TRP A 16 -5.76 -9.47 -8.29
C TRP A 16 -7.15 -8.90 -8.54
N ARG A 17 -7.24 -7.76 -9.22
CA ARG A 17 -8.53 -7.13 -9.54
C ARG A 17 -9.16 -7.78 -10.79
N ASN A 18 -8.32 -8.21 -11.74
CA ASN A 18 -8.76 -8.77 -13.01
C ASN A 18 -9.09 -10.28 -12.94
N SER A 19 -8.59 -10.98 -11.92
CA SER A 19 -8.75 -12.43 -11.75
C SER A 19 -10.02 -12.85 -11.01
N THR A 20 -10.80 -11.91 -10.48
CA THR A 20 -12.02 -12.20 -9.72
C THR A 20 -13.09 -11.15 -9.99
N ASP A 21 -14.35 -11.60 -10.05
CA ASP A 21 -15.48 -10.70 -10.07
C ASP A 21 -15.63 -10.05 -8.69
N MET A 22 -15.77 -8.73 -8.67
CA MET A 22 -16.07 -7.94 -7.48
C MET A 22 -17.51 -7.43 -7.54
N PRO A 23 -18.24 -7.42 -6.41
CA PRO A 23 -19.52 -6.72 -6.34
C PRO A 23 -19.32 -5.22 -6.55
N THR A 24 -20.33 -4.56 -7.09
CA THR A 24 -20.41 -3.09 -7.18
C THR A 24 -21.55 -2.58 -6.30
N TYR A 25 -21.40 -1.35 -5.81
CA TYR A 25 -22.33 -0.72 -4.88
C TYR A 25 -22.74 0.66 -5.39
N PRO A 26 -23.95 1.13 -5.03
CA PRO A 26 -24.42 2.44 -5.47
C PRO A 26 -23.61 3.57 -4.82
N ALA A 27 -23.65 4.74 -5.47
CA ALA A 27 -23.27 5.98 -4.83
C ALA A 27 -24.25 6.37 -3.72
N LEU A 28 -23.80 7.17 -2.76
CA LEU A 28 -24.68 7.73 -1.74
C LEU A 28 -25.65 8.75 -2.36
N GLU A 29 -26.96 8.56 -2.18
CA GLU A 29 -27.99 9.43 -2.78
C GLU A 29 -28.82 10.22 -1.74
N LYS A 30 -28.47 10.10 -0.46
CA LYS A 30 -29.18 10.76 0.65
C LYS A 30 -28.28 10.89 1.87
N ASP A 31 -28.66 11.80 2.76
CA ASP A 31 -28.03 11.91 4.07
C ASP A 31 -28.30 10.65 4.92
N LEU A 32 -27.32 10.27 5.74
CA LEU A 32 -27.39 9.10 6.61
C LEU A 32 -27.01 9.42 8.06
N ASP A 33 -27.57 8.62 8.97
CA ASP A 33 -27.19 8.55 10.38
C ASP A 33 -26.79 7.11 10.69
N THR A 34 -25.62 6.91 11.31
CA THR A 34 -25.10 5.59 11.66
C THR A 34 -24.34 5.61 12.99
N ASP A 35 -24.05 4.44 13.55
CA ASP A 35 -23.18 4.35 14.72
C ASP A 35 -21.72 4.55 14.30
N VAL A 36 -21.25 3.78 13.32
CA VAL A 36 -19.89 3.88 12.78
C VAL A 36 -19.90 4.13 11.28
N LEU A 37 -19.11 5.11 10.85
CA LEU A 37 -18.74 5.32 9.46
C LEU A 37 -17.29 4.88 9.25
N VAL A 38 -17.03 4.05 8.25
CA VAL A 38 -15.69 3.67 7.80
C VAL A 38 -15.45 4.27 6.42
N ILE A 39 -14.34 4.98 6.25
CA ILE A 39 -13.95 5.66 5.01
C ILE A 39 -12.71 4.96 4.45
N GLY A 40 -12.80 4.51 3.19
CA GLY A 40 -11.76 3.78 2.47
C GLY A 40 -11.99 2.28 2.51
N ALA A 41 -12.13 1.65 1.34
CA ALA A 41 -12.42 0.23 1.20
C ALA A 41 -11.20 -0.60 0.76
N GLY A 42 -10.06 -0.35 1.41
CA GLY A 42 -8.91 -1.26 1.41
C GLY A 42 -9.04 -2.34 2.49
N ILE A 43 -8.00 -3.15 2.67
CA ILE A 43 -8.00 -4.24 3.66
C ILE A 43 -8.30 -3.77 5.08
N ALA A 44 -7.74 -2.63 5.51
CA ALA A 44 -7.98 -2.10 6.85
C ALA A 44 -9.45 -1.65 7.05
N GLY A 45 -10.01 -0.91 6.09
CA GLY A 45 -11.38 -0.41 6.18
C GLY A 45 -12.44 -1.52 6.07
N ILE A 46 -12.32 -2.41 5.09
CA ILE A 46 -13.25 -3.53 4.93
C ILE A 46 -13.20 -4.45 6.16
N THR A 47 -12.00 -4.78 6.66
CA THR A 47 -11.87 -5.62 7.86
C THR A 47 -12.45 -4.93 9.09
N THR A 48 -12.27 -3.61 9.23
CA THR A 48 -12.86 -2.83 10.33
C THR A 48 -14.39 -2.83 10.26
N ALA A 49 -14.96 -2.61 9.07
CA ALA A 49 -16.41 -2.65 8.87
C ALA A 49 -17.00 -4.03 9.17
N TYR A 50 -16.32 -5.10 8.72
CA TYR A 50 -16.70 -6.47 9.03
C TYR A 50 -16.66 -6.76 10.54
N GLU A 51 -15.58 -6.40 11.24
CA GLU A 51 -15.49 -6.60 12.69
C GLU A 51 -16.61 -5.88 13.45
N LEU A 52 -16.89 -4.63 13.09
CA LEU A 52 -17.91 -3.83 13.76
C LEU A 52 -19.33 -4.34 13.48
N THR A 53 -19.63 -4.74 12.24
CA THR A 53 -20.92 -5.37 11.91
C THR A 53 -21.08 -6.72 12.59
N LYS A 54 -20.02 -7.54 12.69
CA LYS A 54 -20.00 -8.80 13.46
C LYS A 54 -20.34 -8.57 14.94
N ARG A 55 -19.98 -7.41 15.48
CA ARG A 55 -20.29 -6.98 16.86
C ARG A 55 -21.67 -6.31 17.00
N GLY A 56 -22.48 -6.24 15.95
CA GLY A 56 -23.84 -5.72 15.96
C GLY A 56 -23.95 -4.20 15.87
N ARG A 57 -22.88 -3.51 15.47
CA ARG A 57 -22.88 -2.06 15.25
C ARG A 57 -23.58 -1.73 13.93
N SER A 58 -24.26 -0.58 13.87
CA SER A 58 -24.71 0.01 12.59
C SER A 58 -23.50 0.58 11.88
N VAL A 59 -23.16 0.06 10.71
CA VAL A 59 -21.95 0.45 9.97
C VAL A 59 -22.30 0.91 8.57
N VAL A 60 -21.73 2.04 8.18
CA VAL A 60 -21.67 2.49 6.79
C VAL A 60 -20.21 2.47 6.34
N LEU A 61 -19.90 1.80 5.23
CA LEU A 61 -18.60 1.83 4.57
C LEU A 61 -18.72 2.67 3.29
N ILE A 62 -17.85 3.66 3.11
CA ILE A 62 -17.79 4.45 1.88
C ILE A 62 -16.41 4.37 1.23
N GLU A 63 -16.41 4.36 -0.11
CA GLU A 63 -15.22 4.43 -0.95
C GLU A 63 -15.40 5.54 -2.00
N GLY A 64 -14.37 6.37 -2.19
CA GLY A 64 -14.41 7.49 -3.12
C GLY A 64 -14.41 7.07 -4.59
N ARG A 65 -13.85 5.89 -4.91
CA ARG A 65 -13.77 5.36 -6.27
C ARG A 65 -14.43 3.98 -6.34
N GLU A 66 -13.70 2.98 -6.81
CA GLU A 66 -14.10 1.58 -6.77
C GLU A 66 -13.48 0.89 -5.55
N LEU A 67 -14.17 -0.09 -4.95
CA LEU A 67 -13.63 -0.88 -3.84
C LEU A 67 -12.30 -1.52 -4.23
N ILE A 68 -11.38 -1.58 -3.26
CA ILE A 68 -10.09 -2.28 -3.41
C ILE A 68 -9.26 -1.73 -4.60
N SER A 69 -9.52 -0.50 -5.07
CA SER A 69 -8.80 0.14 -6.17
C SER A 69 -7.52 0.88 -5.76
N GLY A 70 -7.17 0.85 -4.48
CA GLY A 70 -5.89 1.35 -3.94
C GLY A 70 -4.85 0.24 -3.74
N THR A 71 -3.85 0.50 -2.88
CA THR A 71 -2.72 -0.39 -2.56
C THR A 71 -3.10 -1.86 -2.34
N THR A 72 -4.25 -2.13 -1.71
CA THR A 72 -4.74 -3.51 -1.48
C THR A 72 -4.96 -4.29 -2.78
N GLY A 73 -5.52 -3.65 -3.81
CA GLY A 73 -5.72 -4.26 -5.12
C GLY A 73 -4.46 -4.34 -5.94
N TYR A 74 -3.40 -3.62 -5.58
CA TYR A 74 -2.12 -3.54 -6.30
C TYR A 74 -0.94 -4.05 -5.45
N THR A 75 -1.21 -5.05 -4.60
CA THR A 75 -0.21 -5.63 -3.70
C THR A 75 0.63 -6.71 -4.41
N THR A 76 1.66 -7.19 -3.73
CA THR A 76 2.39 -8.42 -4.10
C THR A 76 1.89 -9.63 -3.31
N SER A 77 0.93 -9.44 -2.39
CA SER A 77 0.30 -10.45 -1.53
C SER A 77 1.24 -11.17 -0.55
N LYS A 78 1.92 -10.42 0.33
CA LYS A 78 2.70 -11.00 1.46
C LYS A 78 1.88 -10.78 2.71
N LEU A 79 1.39 -11.85 3.30
CA LEU A 79 0.74 -11.81 4.61
C LEU A 79 1.72 -12.41 5.63
N THR A 80 2.49 -11.53 6.28
CA THR A 80 3.64 -11.94 7.09
C THR A 80 3.79 -11.05 8.30
N ALA A 81 4.47 -11.53 9.34
CA ALA A 81 4.97 -10.74 10.45
C ALA A 81 6.47 -10.41 10.28
N GLN A 82 7.14 -10.89 9.24
CA GLN A 82 8.60 -10.72 9.09
C GLN A 82 9.01 -9.27 8.84
N HIS A 83 8.30 -8.58 7.96
CA HIS A 83 8.43 -7.15 7.68
C HIS A 83 9.87 -6.65 7.43
N ASP A 84 10.66 -7.38 6.63
CA ASP A 84 12.08 -7.11 6.36
C ASP A 84 12.97 -7.44 7.58
N ILE A 85 14.06 -6.69 7.77
CA ILE A 85 14.85 -6.65 9.01
C ILE A 85 14.30 -5.52 9.89
N ILE A 86 13.52 -5.88 10.91
CA ILE A 86 12.81 -4.91 11.74
C ILE A 86 12.98 -5.18 13.24
N TYR A 87 13.09 -6.44 13.65
CA TYR A 87 12.98 -6.82 15.05
C TYR A 87 14.19 -6.41 15.87
N HIS A 88 15.40 -6.53 15.32
CA HIS A 88 16.59 -6.04 15.98
C HIS A 88 16.50 -4.53 16.28
N GLY A 89 16.12 -3.73 15.28
CA GLY A 89 15.98 -2.28 15.42
C GLY A 89 14.81 -1.86 16.33
N LEU A 90 13.73 -2.64 16.39
CA LEU A 90 12.65 -2.40 17.37
C LEU A 90 13.10 -2.70 18.81
N ILE A 91 13.91 -3.74 19.02
CA ILE A 91 14.46 -4.04 20.35
C ILE A 91 15.38 -2.90 20.81
N GLU A 92 16.23 -2.37 19.93
CA GLU A 92 17.16 -1.29 20.30
C GLU A 92 16.44 0.00 20.69
N ARG A 93 15.43 0.39 19.91
CA ARG A 93 14.69 1.66 20.12
C ARG A 93 13.63 1.57 21.22
N TYR A 94 12.90 0.45 21.29
CA TYR A 94 11.70 0.35 22.11
C TYR A 94 11.67 -0.83 23.09
N GLY A 95 12.74 -1.64 23.10
CA GLY A 95 12.85 -2.80 23.98
C GLY A 95 12.12 -4.06 23.49
N GLU A 96 12.41 -5.17 24.15
CA GLU A 96 11.94 -6.51 23.75
C GLU A 96 10.42 -6.66 23.81
N GLU A 97 9.75 -6.05 24.80
CA GLU A 97 8.29 -6.18 24.95
C GLU A 97 7.55 -5.52 23.78
N THR A 98 7.95 -4.31 23.38
CA THR A 98 7.36 -3.60 22.24
C THR A 98 7.56 -4.37 20.94
N ALA A 99 8.78 -4.87 20.69
CA ALA A 99 9.08 -5.69 19.52
C ALA A 99 8.27 -7.00 19.51
N LYS A 100 8.06 -7.62 20.68
CA LYS A 100 7.23 -8.82 20.83
C LYS A 100 5.76 -8.54 20.56
N GLN A 101 5.23 -7.43 21.05
CA GLN A 101 3.85 -7.00 20.78
C GLN A 101 3.63 -6.79 19.27
N TYR A 102 4.59 -6.17 18.58
CA TYR A 102 4.53 -6.00 17.13
C TYR A 102 4.47 -7.34 16.38
N PHE A 103 5.32 -8.30 16.75
CA PHE A 103 5.28 -9.65 16.19
C PHE A 103 3.93 -10.32 16.45
N GLN A 104 3.45 -10.26 17.69
CA GLN A 104 2.19 -10.91 18.09
C GLN A 104 0.98 -10.32 17.36
N ALA A 105 0.89 -9.00 17.22
CA ALA A 105 -0.17 -8.33 16.50
C ALA A 105 -0.24 -8.83 15.04
N ASN A 106 0.90 -8.94 14.37
CA ASN A 106 0.97 -9.37 12.98
C ASN A 106 0.77 -10.88 12.81
N LEU A 107 1.26 -11.70 13.73
CA LEU A 107 0.96 -13.14 13.73
C LEU A 107 -0.53 -13.40 13.96
N GLN A 108 -1.17 -12.64 14.86
CA GLN A 108 -2.62 -12.70 15.05
C GLN A 108 -3.37 -12.28 13.79
N ALA A 109 -2.89 -11.29 13.05
CA ALA A 109 -3.48 -10.92 11.76
C ALA A 109 -3.41 -12.03 10.70
N ILE A 110 -2.30 -12.76 10.61
CA ILE A 110 -2.17 -13.92 9.69
C ILE A 110 -3.23 -14.98 10.04
N ASN A 111 -3.30 -15.35 11.32
CA ASN A 111 -4.26 -16.34 11.80
C ASN A 111 -5.70 -15.86 11.63
N TYR A 112 -5.97 -14.58 11.87
CA TYR A 112 -7.28 -13.98 11.67
C TYR A 112 -7.76 -14.15 10.23
N VAL A 113 -6.91 -13.90 9.22
CA VAL A 113 -7.29 -14.09 7.81
C VAL A 113 -7.57 -15.57 7.53
N LYS A 114 -6.71 -16.48 8.00
CA LYS A 114 -6.86 -17.93 7.86
C LYS A 114 -8.18 -18.43 8.44
N ASP A 115 -8.45 -18.05 9.69
CA ASP A 115 -9.64 -18.48 10.44
C ASP A 115 -10.91 -17.86 9.88
N THR A 116 -10.88 -16.57 9.50
CA THR A 116 -12.05 -15.88 8.91
C THR A 116 -12.39 -16.44 7.53
N ALA A 117 -11.38 -16.75 6.71
CA ALA A 117 -11.61 -17.39 5.42
C ALA A 117 -12.25 -18.78 5.61
N ALA A 118 -11.78 -19.56 6.59
CA ALA A 118 -12.36 -20.86 6.92
C ALA A 118 -13.79 -20.75 7.50
N GLU A 119 -14.04 -19.79 8.39
CA GLU A 119 -15.36 -19.54 9.02
C GLU A 119 -16.45 -19.32 7.96
N HIS A 120 -16.14 -18.54 6.91
CA HIS A 120 -17.10 -18.14 5.87
C HIS A 120 -16.97 -18.94 4.56
N GLY A 121 -16.07 -19.93 4.52
CA GLY A 121 -15.83 -20.72 3.30
C GLY A 121 -15.32 -19.89 2.12
N ILE A 122 -14.48 -18.88 2.38
CA ILE A 122 -13.91 -18.02 1.34
C ILE A 122 -12.68 -18.70 0.74
N ASP A 123 -12.79 -19.15 -0.51
CA ASP A 123 -11.64 -19.67 -1.28
C ASP A 123 -10.76 -18.51 -1.77
N CYS A 124 -9.92 -18.00 -0.86
CA CYS A 124 -8.95 -16.95 -1.15
C CYS A 124 -7.55 -17.51 -1.43
N GLU A 125 -7.42 -18.78 -1.83
CA GLU A 125 -6.12 -19.38 -2.18
C GLU A 125 -5.05 -19.21 -1.09
N PHE A 126 -5.46 -19.31 0.17
CA PHE A 126 -4.55 -19.15 1.31
C PHE A 126 -3.53 -20.30 1.32
N GLU A 127 -2.24 -19.95 1.29
CA GLU A 127 -1.13 -20.87 1.31
C GLU A 127 -0.15 -20.46 2.40
N GLU A 128 0.11 -21.38 3.34
CA GLU A 128 1.13 -21.20 4.35
C GLU A 128 2.51 -21.42 3.72
N GLN A 129 3.44 -20.50 3.99
CA GLN A 129 4.76 -20.43 3.37
C GLN A 129 5.82 -20.03 4.41
N GLU A 130 7.07 -20.37 4.13
CA GLU A 130 8.20 -19.73 4.82
C GLU A 130 8.52 -18.38 4.17
N ALA A 131 8.88 -17.38 4.97
CA ALA A 131 9.32 -16.08 4.50
C ALA A 131 10.82 -15.90 4.72
N TYR A 132 11.51 -15.45 3.67
CA TYR A 132 12.94 -15.27 3.62
C TYR A 132 13.28 -13.79 3.41
N VAL A 133 14.11 -13.23 4.29
CA VAL A 133 14.91 -12.04 3.98
C VAL A 133 16.34 -12.51 3.77
N TYR A 134 16.88 -12.35 2.56
CA TYR A 134 18.17 -12.91 2.18
C TYR A 134 19.16 -11.83 1.73
N THR A 135 20.46 -12.12 1.84
CA THR A 135 21.55 -11.29 1.29
C THR A 135 22.46 -12.11 0.40
N GLN A 136 22.90 -11.52 -0.71
CA GLN A 136 23.97 -12.07 -1.58
C GLN A 136 25.34 -11.45 -1.27
N LEU A 137 25.36 -10.44 -0.40
CA LEU A 137 26.54 -9.64 -0.07
C LEU A 137 27.07 -10.00 1.32
N ASP A 138 28.40 -10.02 1.46
CA ASP A 138 29.08 -10.34 2.72
C ASP A 138 28.77 -9.27 3.79
N GLU A 139 28.61 -8.02 3.37
CA GLU A 139 28.27 -6.87 4.22
C GLU A 139 26.89 -6.99 4.88
N GLY A 140 25.99 -7.79 4.31
CA GLY A 140 24.64 -7.99 4.86
C GLY A 140 24.56 -9.09 5.92
N VAL A 141 25.57 -9.95 6.02
CA VAL A 141 25.51 -11.18 6.86
C VAL A 141 25.32 -10.84 8.34
N GLU A 142 26.08 -9.89 8.87
CA GLU A 142 26.00 -9.51 10.30
C GLU A 142 24.60 -8.98 10.66
N THR A 143 23.98 -8.20 9.78
CA THR A 143 22.62 -7.67 9.99
C THR A 143 21.59 -8.79 10.02
N ILE A 144 21.69 -9.76 9.10
CA ILE A 144 20.82 -10.94 9.07
C ILE A 144 20.99 -11.77 10.36
N GLU A 145 22.22 -11.96 10.85
CA GLU A 145 22.50 -12.69 12.08
C GLU A 145 21.90 -12.00 13.32
N LYS A 146 22.03 -10.68 13.41
CA LYS A 146 21.41 -9.86 14.47
C LYS A 146 19.89 -9.99 14.47
N GLU A 147 19.27 -10.00 13.30
CA GLU A 147 17.82 -10.20 13.19
C GLU A 147 17.38 -11.58 13.69
N VAL A 148 18.11 -12.64 13.32
CA VAL A 148 17.81 -13.99 13.84
C VAL A 148 18.08 -14.10 15.34
N GLU A 149 19.04 -13.34 15.89
CA GLU A 149 19.19 -13.21 17.35
C GLU A 149 17.96 -12.56 17.99
N ALA A 150 17.42 -11.49 17.38
CA ALA A 150 16.17 -10.89 17.81
C ALA A 150 15.02 -11.91 17.78
N TYR A 151 14.93 -12.77 16.76
CA TYR A 151 13.92 -13.83 16.70
C TYR A 151 14.00 -14.75 17.93
N ARG A 152 15.21 -15.12 18.36
CA ARG A 152 15.41 -15.96 19.55
C ARG A 152 14.96 -15.26 20.84
N LYS A 153 15.25 -13.96 21.00
CA LYS A 153 14.82 -13.16 22.16
C LYS A 153 13.30 -13.05 22.25
N LEU A 154 12.65 -12.88 21.10
CA LEU A 154 11.21 -12.67 21.00
C LEU A 154 10.40 -13.99 20.92
N HIS A 155 11.09 -15.15 20.89
CA HIS A 155 10.49 -16.47 20.68
C HIS A 155 9.72 -16.62 19.35
N ILE A 156 10.25 -16.00 18.30
CA ILE A 156 9.77 -16.14 16.92
C ILE A 156 10.26 -17.49 16.35
N ASP A 157 9.38 -18.24 15.70
CA ASP A 157 9.73 -19.46 14.97
C ASP A 157 10.44 -19.12 13.66
N GLY A 158 11.75 -18.90 13.77
CA GLY A 158 12.62 -18.56 12.66
C GLY A 158 14.06 -19.01 12.88
N TYR A 159 14.83 -19.05 11.81
CA TYR A 159 16.20 -19.56 11.81
C TYR A 159 17.08 -18.86 10.77
N LEU A 160 18.39 -19.01 10.95
CA LEU A 160 19.41 -18.57 9.99
C LEU A 160 19.63 -19.68 8.97
N ALA A 161 19.61 -19.33 7.68
CA ALA A 161 19.94 -20.23 6.59
C ALA A 161 21.08 -19.66 5.73
N ASP A 162 21.87 -20.54 5.12
CA ASP A 162 22.92 -20.22 4.15
C ASP A 162 22.55 -20.64 2.72
N THR A 163 21.38 -21.24 2.57
CA THR A 163 20.80 -21.71 1.31
C THR A 163 19.29 -21.48 1.34
N MET A 164 18.65 -21.42 0.17
CA MET A 164 17.20 -21.28 0.05
C MET A 164 16.68 -22.10 -1.14
N PRO A 165 15.37 -22.45 -1.18
CA PRO A 165 14.82 -23.25 -2.27
C PRO A 165 14.90 -22.58 -3.64
N LEU A 166 14.84 -21.24 -3.67
CA LEU A 166 15.06 -20.45 -4.88
C LEU A 166 16.53 -20.55 -5.33
N ASP A 167 16.76 -20.86 -6.62
CA ASP A 167 18.09 -21.04 -7.23
C ASP A 167 18.82 -19.70 -7.46
N ILE A 168 18.99 -18.94 -6.39
CA ILE A 168 19.78 -17.72 -6.30
C ILE A 168 20.82 -17.96 -5.19
N PRO A 169 22.13 -17.87 -5.48
CA PRO A 169 23.16 -18.03 -4.45
C PRO A 169 23.03 -16.95 -3.37
N ILE A 170 23.07 -17.32 -2.10
CA ILE A 170 23.02 -16.39 -0.97
C ILE A 170 24.21 -16.57 -0.03
N LYS A 171 24.43 -15.58 0.82
CA LYS A 171 25.40 -15.63 1.94
C LYS A 171 24.72 -15.95 3.26
N ALA A 172 23.53 -15.40 3.47
CA ALA A 172 22.71 -15.64 4.65
C ALA A 172 21.24 -15.28 4.37
N ALA A 173 20.32 -15.89 5.13
CA ALA A 173 18.91 -15.51 5.17
C ALA A 173 18.32 -15.65 6.57
N ALA A 174 17.50 -14.66 6.97
CA ALA A 174 16.59 -14.77 8.09
C ALA A 174 15.29 -15.42 7.59
N VAL A 175 14.97 -16.59 8.11
CA VAL A 175 13.77 -17.35 7.74
C VAL A 175 12.75 -17.28 8.87
N MET A 176 11.49 -17.00 8.53
CA MET A 176 10.35 -17.05 9.45
C MET A 176 9.32 -18.04 8.94
N ARG A 177 8.91 -19.00 9.78
CA ARG A 177 7.93 -20.03 9.43
C ARG A 177 6.51 -19.55 9.61
N GLN A 178 5.55 -20.30 9.07
CA GLN A 178 4.11 -20.09 9.30
C GLN A 178 3.65 -18.69 8.85
N GLN A 179 4.22 -18.21 7.76
CA GLN A 179 3.80 -17.00 7.08
C GLN A 179 2.81 -17.39 5.98
N ALA A 180 2.25 -16.43 5.25
CA ALA A 180 1.28 -16.77 4.21
C ALA A 180 1.31 -15.85 3.00
N GLN A 181 0.80 -16.39 1.91
CA GLN A 181 0.30 -15.64 0.77
C GLN A 181 -1.14 -16.08 0.50
N PHE A 182 -1.90 -15.21 -0.16
CA PHE A 182 -3.31 -15.45 -0.45
C PHE A 182 -3.77 -14.56 -1.60
N HIS A 183 -5.04 -14.65 -1.97
CA HIS A 183 -5.67 -13.77 -2.94
C HIS A 183 -6.50 -12.70 -2.20
N PRO A 184 -5.96 -11.49 -1.97
CA PRO A 184 -6.57 -10.50 -1.09
C PRO A 184 -7.93 -10.00 -1.58
N VAL A 185 -8.10 -9.84 -2.89
CA VAL A 185 -9.37 -9.40 -3.46
C VAL A 185 -10.48 -10.44 -3.26
N LYS A 186 -10.22 -11.74 -3.45
CA LYS A 186 -11.18 -12.82 -3.15
C LYS A 186 -11.57 -12.84 -1.68
N TYR A 187 -10.59 -12.70 -0.78
CA TYR A 187 -10.82 -12.61 0.66
C TYR A 187 -11.76 -11.45 1.01
N LEU A 188 -11.45 -10.24 0.53
CA LEU A 188 -12.23 -9.04 0.83
C LEU A 188 -13.60 -9.04 0.16
N THR A 189 -13.74 -9.61 -1.03
CA THR A 189 -15.05 -9.87 -1.66
C THR A 189 -15.92 -10.77 -0.79
N GLY A 190 -15.33 -11.76 -0.12
CA GLY A 190 -16.03 -12.57 0.88
C GLY A 190 -16.50 -11.74 2.08
N LEU A 191 -15.62 -10.88 2.63
CA LEU A 191 -15.98 -10.01 3.75
C LEU A 191 -17.06 -8.98 3.43
N LEU A 192 -17.04 -8.41 2.21
CA LEU A 192 -18.06 -7.47 1.76
C LEU A 192 -19.46 -8.10 1.80
N LYS A 193 -19.59 -9.37 1.37
CA LYS A 193 -20.85 -10.12 1.47
C LYS A 193 -21.28 -10.32 2.93
N GLU A 194 -20.33 -10.62 3.82
CA GLU A 194 -20.62 -10.77 5.25
C GLU A 194 -21.07 -9.47 5.91
N ILE A 195 -20.52 -8.32 5.49
CA ILE A 195 -20.97 -6.99 5.95
C ILE A 195 -22.43 -6.78 5.55
N GLU A 196 -22.79 -7.02 4.28
CA GLU A 196 -24.17 -6.88 3.81
C GLU A 196 -25.14 -7.82 4.53
N LEU A 197 -24.76 -9.10 4.71
CA LEU A 197 -25.58 -10.09 5.42
C LEU A 197 -25.88 -9.70 6.86
N ARG A 198 -24.99 -8.89 7.47
CA ARG A 198 -25.13 -8.38 8.85
C ARG A 198 -25.81 -7.00 8.90
N GLY A 199 -26.26 -6.48 7.77
CA GLY A 199 -27.00 -5.22 7.67
C GLY A 199 -26.11 -3.98 7.59
N GLY A 200 -24.82 -4.13 7.30
CA GLY A 200 -23.96 -3.00 6.97
C GLY A 200 -24.31 -2.43 5.59
N SER A 201 -24.17 -1.11 5.42
CA SER A 201 -24.38 -0.44 4.14
C SER A 201 -23.04 -0.08 3.51
N ILE A 202 -22.91 -0.27 2.20
CA ILE A 202 -21.67 -0.02 1.45
C ILE A 202 -22.00 0.91 0.28
N TYR A 203 -21.18 1.94 0.09
CA TYR A 203 -21.31 2.89 -1.01
C TYR A 203 -19.97 3.10 -1.70
N GLU A 204 -19.96 3.02 -3.02
CA GLU A 204 -18.82 3.41 -3.84
C GLU A 204 -19.04 4.81 -4.44
N GLN A 205 -18.06 5.34 -5.18
CA GLN A 205 -18.16 6.67 -5.82
C GLN A 205 -18.69 7.75 -4.86
N THR A 206 -18.25 7.69 -3.60
CA THR A 206 -18.70 8.53 -2.49
C THR A 206 -17.46 9.05 -1.77
N LEU A 207 -16.80 10.06 -2.37
CA LEU A 207 -15.59 10.63 -1.82
C LEU A 207 -15.91 11.50 -0.60
N ALA A 208 -15.35 11.17 0.56
CA ALA A 208 -15.37 12.05 1.72
C ALA A 208 -14.43 13.23 1.49
N VAL A 209 -14.95 14.46 1.64
CA VAL A 209 -14.20 15.69 1.36
C VAL A 209 -13.88 16.51 2.60
N SER A 210 -14.70 16.45 3.65
CA SER A 210 -14.44 17.16 4.92
C SER A 210 -15.17 16.60 6.13
N PHE A 211 -14.73 17.02 7.32
CA PHE A 211 -15.32 16.65 8.62
C PHE A 211 -15.70 17.89 9.42
N ASP A 212 -16.86 17.83 10.07
CA ASP A 212 -17.18 18.69 11.23
C ASP A 212 -17.05 17.85 12.50
N THR A 213 -16.15 18.25 13.40
CA THR A 213 -15.78 17.46 14.60
C THR A 213 -16.12 18.14 15.93
N GLU A 214 -16.73 19.33 15.91
CA GLU A 214 -17.08 20.08 17.13
C GLU A 214 -18.14 19.37 18.00
N SER A 215 -18.89 18.43 17.42
CA SER A 215 -19.91 17.66 18.11
C SER A 215 -19.89 16.19 17.64
N ARG A 216 -21.06 15.56 17.47
CA ARG A 216 -21.12 14.25 16.80
C ARG A 216 -20.58 14.41 15.38
N PRO A 217 -19.55 13.65 14.97
CA PRO A 217 -18.92 13.82 13.66
C PRO A 217 -19.91 13.84 12.49
N VAL A 218 -19.75 14.81 11.60
CA VAL A 218 -20.45 14.88 10.31
C VAL A 218 -19.41 14.84 9.20
N VAL A 219 -19.56 13.88 8.28
CA VAL A 219 -18.71 13.76 7.10
C VAL A 219 -19.47 14.26 5.89
N HIS A 220 -18.85 15.19 5.15
CA HIS A 220 -19.36 15.73 3.90
C HIS A 220 -18.78 14.95 2.73
N THR A 221 -19.62 14.63 1.75
CA THR A 221 -19.20 13.93 0.54
C THR A 221 -19.21 14.85 -0.69
N GLU A 222 -18.46 14.51 -1.72
CA GLU A 222 -18.32 15.34 -2.93
C GLU A 222 -19.66 15.58 -3.66
N ASN A 223 -20.62 14.67 -3.51
CA ASN A 223 -21.95 14.76 -4.12
C ASN A 223 -22.96 15.56 -3.28
N GLY A 224 -22.51 16.18 -2.17
CA GLY A 224 -23.31 17.09 -1.35
C GLY A 224 -24.17 16.42 -0.27
N HIS A 225 -24.09 15.09 -0.13
CA HIS A 225 -24.71 14.36 0.97
C HIS A 225 -23.81 14.35 2.21
N THR A 226 -24.43 14.06 3.36
CA THR A 226 -23.74 14.02 4.64
C THR A 226 -24.00 12.71 5.37
N ILE A 227 -23.00 12.26 6.13
CA ILE A 227 -23.13 11.10 7.02
C ILE A 227 -22.78 11.54 8.44
N THR A 228 -23.75 11.44 9.35
CA THR A 228 -23.53 11.69 10.77
C THR A 228 -23.24 10.36 11.47
N ALA A 229 -22.16 10.28 12.26
CA ALA A 229 -21.75 9.05 12.95
C ALA A 229 -21.25 9.31 14.37
N ASN A 230 -21.40 8.34 15.28
CA ASN A 230 -20.78 8.43 16.62
C ASN A 230 -19.27 8.22 16.55
N HIS A 231 -18.85 7.34 15.64
CA HIS A 231 -17.46 7.03 15.37
C HIS A 231 -17.18 7.08 13.87
N VAL A 232 -16.04 7.65 13.49
CA VAL A 232 -15.56 7.70 12.11
C VAL A 232 -14.17 7.09 12.05
N VAL A 233 -13.97 6.13 11.16
CA VAL A 233 -12.66 5.52 10.89
C VAL A 233 -12.18 5.98 9.52
N SER A 234 -11.09 6.73 9.47
CA SER A 234 -10.37 7.08 8.25
C SER A 234 -9.29 6.03 7.96
N ALA A 235 -9.57 5.12 7.03
CA ALA A 235 -8.66 4.08 6.54
C ALA A 235 -8.26 4.36 5.08
N THR A 236 -7.95 5.62 4.77
CA THR A 236 -7.84 6.19 3.42
C THR A 236 -6.42 6.27 2.89
N HIS A 237 -5.54 5.37 3.33
CA HIS A 237 -4.09 5.46 3.13
C HIS A 237 -3.49 6.67 3.86
N PHE A 238 -3.68 7.91 3.40
CA PHE A 238 -3.36 9.12 4.16
C PHE A 238 -4.61 9.62 4.92
N PRO A 239 -4.53 9.93 6.23
CA PRO A 239 -5.69 10.38 7.00
C PRO A 239 -6.25 11.71 6.49
N LEU A 240 -7.56 11.81 6.36
CA LEU A 240 -8.19 13.01 5.82
C LEU A 240 -8.28 14.11 6.89
N GLN A 241 -7.73 15.30 6.57
CA GLN A 241 -7.89 16.62 7.23
C GLN A 241 -7.48 16.78 8.70
N VAL A 242 -7.76 15.82 9.57
CA VAL A 242 -7.49 15.93 11.01
C VAL A 242 -6.02 15.59 11.26
N GLU A 243 -5.32 16.49 11.96
CA GLU A 243 -3.88 16.36 12.24
C GLU A 243 -3.00 16.22 10.98
N ASP A 244 -3.40 16.83 9.85
CA ASP A 244 -2.67 16.78 8.57
C ASP A 244 -1.18 17.15 8.73
N LYS A 245 -0.87 18.12 9.60
CA LYS A 245 0.51 18.51 9.91
C LYS A 245 1.30 17.41 10.61
N TYR A 246 0.68 16.70 11.56
CA TYR A 246 1.34 15.61 12.26
C TYR A 246 1.67 14.47 11.29
N PHE A 247 0.69 14.05 10.49
CA PHE A 247 0.86 12.97 9.51
C PHE A 247 1.85 13.35 8.41
N SER A 248 1.75 14.56 7.87
CA SER A 248 2.68 15.09 6.85
C SER A 248 4.12 15.16 7.34
N SER A 249 4.34 15.43 8.64
CA SER A 249 5.70 15.54 9.21
C SER A 249 6.31 14.18 9.58
N ASN A 250 5.50 13.13 9.71
CA ASN A 250 5.91 11.84 10.24
C ASN A 250 5.67 10.66 9.29
N MET A 251 5.28 10.94 8.04
CA MET A 251 5.10 9.93 7.01
C MET A 251 5.72 10.38 5.69
N ASN A 252 6.38 9.44 5.01
CA ASN A 252 6.98 9.67 3.71
C ASN A 252 6.38 8.72 2.67
N PRO A 253 5.89 9.23 1.53
CA PRO A 253 5.29 8.41 0.49
C PRO A 253 6.37 7.73 -0.37
N LYS A 254 6.27 6.41 -0.55
CA LYS A 254 7.11 5.64 -1.46
C LYS A 254 6.28 4.84 -2.46
N ASN A 255 6.79 4.80 -3.68
CA ASN A 255 6.31 3.89 -4.71
C ASN A 255 7.18 2.63 -4.77
N SER A 256 6.58 1.53 -5.19
CA SER A 256 7.29 0.32 -5.63
C SER A 256 6.51 -0.36 -6.75
N TYR A 257 7.16 -1.25 -7.48
CA TYR A 257 6.60 -1.81 -8.71
C TYR A 257 6.55 -3.33 -8.65
N GLY A 258 5.56 -3.91 -9.31
CA GLY A 258 5.35 -5.34 -9.41
C GLY A 258 5.04 -5.76 -10.84
N ILE A 259 5.52 -6.93 -11.23
CA ILE A 259 5.12 -7.62 -12.46
C ILE A 259 4.68 -9.05 -12.12
N ALA A 260 3.72 -9.56 -12.89
CA ALA A 260 3.37 -10.97 -12.94
C ALA A 260 3.84 -11.55 -14.27
N ILE A 261 4.62 -12.62 -14.22
CA ILE A 261 5.16 -13.30 -15.41
C ILE A 261 4.78 -14.76 -15.42
N LYS A 262 4.51 -15.30 -16.61
CA LYS A 262 4.53 -16.75 -16.83
C LYS A 262 5.98 -17.19 -16.99
N SER A 263 6.43 -18.09 -16.13
CA SER A 263 7.81 -18.54 -16.08
C SER A 263 8.02 -19.83 -16.87
N LYS A 264 9.18 -19.92 -17.55
CA LYS A 264 9.71 -21.16 -18.16
C LYS A 264 10.17 -22.18 -17.12
N LYS A 265 10.47 -21.72 -15.91
CA LYS A 265 10.99 -22.52 -14.81
C LYS A 265 9.90 -22.72 -13.76
N PRO A 266 9.85 -23.89 -13.09
CA PRO A 266 8.98 -24.05 -11.93
C PRO A 266 9.43 -23.11 -10.82
N TYR A 267 8.46 -22.62 -10.04
CA TYR A 267 8.71 -21.82 -8.85
C TYR A 267 8.75 -22.75 -7.63
N PRO A 268 9.79 -22.69 -6.78
CA PRO A 268 9.83 -23.44 -5.53
C PRO A 268 8.96 -22.77 -4.46
N ASP A 269 8.57 -23.50 -3.41
CA ASP A 269 7.86 -22.89 -2.27
C ASP A 269 8.67 -21.76 -1.61
N GLY A 270 8.00 -20.90 -0.85
CA GLY A 270 8.58 -19.79 -0.09
C GLY A 270 8.26 -18.40 -0.64
N MET A 271 8.41 -17.39 0.22
CA MET A 271 8.28 -15.98 -0.14
C MET A 271 9.58 -15.24 0.14
N TYR A 272 10.14 -14.56 -0.86
CA TYR A 272 11.49 -14.04 -0.78
C TYR A 272 11.52 -12.51 -0.86
N ILE A 273 12.46 -11.89 -0.14
CA ILE A 273 12.85 -10.50 -0.33
C ILE A 273 14.35 -10.32 -0.10
N SER A 274 15.04 -9.62 -1.00
CA SER A 274 16.44 -9.25 -0.78
C SER A 274 16.57 -8.17 0.30
N PHE A 275 17.64 -8.26 1.07
CA PHE A 275 18.03 -7.27 2.06
C PHE A 275 18.59 -6.02 1.37
N GLU A 276 19.51 -6.23 0.42
CA GLU A 276 20.17 -5.19 -0.37
C GLU A 276 19.23 -4.47 -1.35
N ASN A 277 19.64 -3.25 -1.72
CA ASN A 277 19.05 -2.46 -2.78
C ASN A 277 19.72 -2.73 -4.14
N PRO A 278 18.95 -2.65 -5.24
CA PRO A 278 17.51 -2.47 -5.26
C PRO A 278 16.79 -3.76 -4.78
N LYS A 279 15.79 -3.60 -3.90
CA LYS A 279 15.07 -4.76 -3.35
C LYS A 279 14.41 -5.59 -4.46
N ARG A 280 14.42 -6.91 -4.28
CA ARG A 280 13.68 -7.88 -5.11
C ARG A 280 12.82 -8.73 -4.20
N SER A 281 11.50 -8.56 -4.31
CA SER A 281 10.54 -9.45 -3.66
C SER A 281 9.94 -10.40 -4.68
N ILE A 282 9.89 -11.69 -4.33
CA ILE A 282 9.57 -12.76 -5.27
C ILE A 282 8.58 -13.71 -4.60
N ARG A 283 7.51 -14.09 -5.32
CA ARG A 283 6.44 -14.97 -4.85
C ARG A 283 5.84 -15.80 -5.97
N SER A 284 5.25 -16.94 -5.64
CA SER A 284 4.36 -17.64 -6.56
C SER A 284 3.07 -16.87 -6.76
N LEU A 285 2.46 -17.08 -7.91
CA LEU A 285 1.09 -16.69 -8.19
C LEU A 285 0.32 -17.93 -8.66
N LYS A 286 -0.81 -18.23 -8.02
CA LYS A 286 -1.63 -19.37 -8.39
C LYS A 286 -2.56 -19.00 -9.53
N LYS A 287 -2.40 -19.64 -10.69
CA LYS A 287 -3.30 -19.45 -11.84
C LYS A 287 -3.33 -20.70 -12.71
N GLY A 288 -4.32 -21.56 -12.46
CA GLY A 288 -4.40 -22.86 -13.11
C GLY A 288 -3.19 -23.72 -12.77
N GLU A 289 -2.71 -24.49 -13.74
CA GLU A 289 -1.55 -25.39 -13.61
C GLU A 289 -0.23 -24.75 -14.04
N ASP A 290 -0.27 -23.50 -14.54
CA ASP A 290 0.90 -22.79 -15.06
C ASP A 290 1.73 -22.18 -13.92
N HIS A 291 3.04 -22.05 -14.14
CA HIS A 291 3.96 -21.41 -13.20
C HIS A 291 3.98 -19.90 -13.40
N TYR A 292 3.26 -19.16 -12.55
CA TYR A 292 3.33 -17.71 -12.51
C TYR A 292 4.18 -17.24 -11.32
N VAL A 293 4.98 -16.20 -11.56
CA VAL A 293 5.85 -15.59 -10.55
C VAL A 293 5.55 -14.10 -10.47
N LEU A 294 5.40 -13.61 -9.25
CA LEU A 294 5.37 -12.19 -8.95
C LEU A 294 6.78 -11.74 -8.61
N VAL A 295 7.24 -10.69 -9.28
CA VAL A 295 8.50 -10.02 -8.97
C VAL A 295 8.20 -8.55 -8.70
N GLY A 296 8.60 -8.06 -7.54
CA GLY A 296 8.47 -6.65 -7.18
C GLY A 296 9.77 -6.03 -6.69
N GLY A 297 9.86 -4.71 -6.69
CA GLY A 297 11.08 -4.00 -6.33
C GLY A 297 11.09 -2.54 -6.74
N GLU A 298 12.31 -2.01 -6.90
CA GLU A 298 12.58 -0.67 -7.45
C GLU A 298 11.83 0.46 -6.73
N ALA A 299 11.81 0.39 -5.40
CA ALA A 299 11.12 1.38 -4.60
C ALA A 299 11.83 2.74 -4.64
N HIS A 300 11.09 3.83 -4.50
CA HIS A 300 11.64 5.18 -4.44
C HIS A 300 10.67 6.17 -3.82
N VAL A 301 11.15 7.40 -3.60
CA VAL A 301 10.30 8.51 -3.16
C VAL A 301 9.32 8.85 -4.28
N THR A 302 8.04 8.88 -3.95
CA THR A 302 6.97 9.22 -4.89
C THR A 302 7.25 10.56 -5.54
N GLY A 303 7.01 10.72 -6.84
CA GLY A 303 7.18 12.02 -7.51
C GLY A 303 8.62 12.57 -7.54
N ASP A 304 9.67 11.76 -7.31
CA ASP A 304 11.07 12.20 -7.34
C ASP A 304 11.61 12.60 -8.74
N GLY A 305 10.80 12.42 -9.79
CA GLY A 305 11.14 12.75 -11.17
C GLY A 305 12.07 11.73 -11.86
N SER A 306 12.27 10.56 -11.26
CA SER A 306 13.00 9.44 -11.88
C SER A 306 12.11 8.65 -12.85
N SER A 307 12.74 7.94 -13.79
CA SER A 307 12.01 7.21 -14.83
C SER A 307 11.36 5.95 -14.25
N VAL A 308 10.03 5.94 -14.17
CA VAL A 308 9.26 4.77 -13.70
C VAL A 308 9.34 3.61 -14.70
N LEU A 309 9.34 3.92 -16.00
CA LEU A 309 9.49 2.91 -17.04
C LEU A 309 10.80 2.13 -16.91
N GLU A 310 11.92 2.79 -16.58
CA GLU A 310 13.22 2.12 -16.36
C GLU A 310 13.18 1.14 -15.18
N ARG A 311 12.36 1.43 -14.15
CA ARG A 311 12.18 0.56 -13.00
C ARG A 311 11.47 -0.74 -13.39
N TYR A 312 10.38 -0.65 -14.16
CA TYR A 312 9.75 -1.85 -14.73
C TYR A 312 10.70 -2.65 -15.63
N GLU A 313 11.53 -1.97 -16.44
CA GLU A 313 12.54 -2.64 -17.26
C GLU A 313 13.56 -3.41 -16.42
N LYS A 314 14.00 -2.87 -15.27
CA LYS A 314 14.94 -3.53 -14.35
C LYS A 314 14.32 -4.75 -13.65
N ILE A 315 13.05 -4.67 -13.26
CA ILE A 315 12.33 -5.82 -12.70
C ILE A 315 12.15 -6.91 -13.78
N TYR A 316 11.82 -6.53 -15.00
CA TYR A 316 11.68 -7.46 -16.13
C TYR A 316 13.01 -8.16 -16.45
N GLN A 317 14.12 -7.42 -16.50
CA GLN A 317 15.45 -7.99 -16.76
C GLN A 317 15.80 -9.03 -15.69
N PHE A 318 15.59 -8.69 -14.42
CA PHE A 318 15.78 -9.65 -13.33
C PHE A 318 14.89 -10.88 -13.50
N ALA A 319 13.60 -10.71 -13.84
CA ALA A 319 12.70 -11.83 -14.05
C ALA A 319 13.10 -12.72 -15.23
N GLU A 320 13.57 -12.15 -16.33
CA GLU A 320 14.08 -12.90 -17.49
C GLU A 320 15.32 -13.73 -17.12
N GLU A 321 16.27 -13.14 -16.39
CA GLU A 321 17.49 -13.82 -15.96
C GLU A 321 17.20 -14.97 -14.99
N GLN A 322 16.37 -14.72 -13.98
CA GLN A 322 16.12 -15.71 -12.93
C GLN A 322 15.12 -16.79 -13.36
N PHE A 323 14.05 -16.41 -14.05
CA PHE A 323 12.90 -17.28 -14.29
C PHE A 323 12.69 -17.64 -15.75
N GLY A 324 13.24 -16.86 -16.69
CA GLY A 324 12.90 -16.93 -18.11
C GLY A 324 11.43 -16.59 -18.34
N VAL A 325 11.14 -15.43 -18.93
CA VAL A 325 9.77 -14.98 -19.17
C VAL A 325 9.25 -15.63 -20.46
N GLU A 326 8.12 -16.33 -20.35
CA GLU A 326 7.30 -16.73 -21.51
C GLU A 326 6.36 -15.60 -21.91
N GLU A 327 5.77 -14.97 -20.91
CA GLU A 327 4.77 -13.92 -21.05
C GLU A 327 4.87 -12.94 -19.88
N LEU A 328 4.89 -11.65 -20.16
CA LEU A 328 4.54 -10.63 -19.18
C LEU A 328 3.02 -10.56 -19.12
N TYR A 329 2.45 -10.94 -17.98
CA TYR A 329 1.00 -11.03 -17.85
C TYR A 329 0.39 -9.71 -17.39
N GLU A 330 0.91 -9.14 -16.30
CA GLU A 330 0.38 -7.93 -15.67
C GLU A 330 1.55 -7.12 -15.05
N HIS A 331 1.36 -5.82 -14.90
CA HIS A 331 2.32 -4.94 -14.20
C HIS A 331 1.59 -3.81 -13.50
N TRP A 332 2.09 -3.41 -12.32
CA TRP A 332 1.47 -2.38 -11.51
C TRP A 332 2.44 -1.70 -10.55
N SER A 333 1.98 -0.57 -10.00
CA SER A 333 2.65 0.16 -8.94
C SER A 333 1.86 0.04 -7.63
N SER A 334 2.57 0.09 -6.52
CA SER A 334 2.04 0.12 -5.15
C SER A 334 2.58 1.37 -4.46
N HIS A 335 1.72 2.02 -3.69
CA HIS A 335 2.00 3.24 -2.96
C HIS A 335 1.90 2.96 -1.47
N ASP A 336 2.89 3.44 -0.71
CA ASP A 336 3.01 3.18 0.71
C ASP A 336 3.47 4.41 1.47
N LEU A 337 2.87 4.65 2.63
CA LEU A 337 3.33 5.63 3.60
C LEU A 337 4.22 4.95 4.64
N LEU A 338 5.47 5.42 4.74
CA LEU A 338 6.43 4.96 5.73
C LEU A 338 6.47 5.94 6.90
N THR A 339 6.25 5.45 8.11
CA THR A 339 6.36 6.25 9.33
C THR A 339 7.82 6.43 9.75
N THR A 340 8.10 7.52 10.47
CA THR A 340 9.44 7.86 10.99
C THR A 340 10.08 6.71 11.78
N ASP A 341 9.29 5.96 12.54
CA ASP A 341 9.76 4.88 13.40
C ASP A 341 9.48 3.45 12.88
N GLN A 342 8.92 3.33 11.67
CA GLN A 342 8.48 2.07 11.03
C GLN A 342 7.27 1.37 11.67
N LEU A 343 6.64 1.96 12.70
CA LEU A 343 5.41 1.44 13.30
C LEU A 343 4.19 2.18 12.73
N PRO A 344 3.09 1.48 12.39
CA PRO A 344 1.84 2.11 11.97
C PRO A 344 1.27 3.11 12.99
N PHE A 345 0.43 4.01 12.51
CA PHE A 345 -0.41 4.86 13.34
C PHE A 345 -1.84 4.32 13.34
N VAL A 346 -2.33 3.89 14.50
CA VAL A 346 -3.67 3.31 14.66
C VAL A 346 -4.31 3.78 15.96
N GLY A 347 -5.53 4.30 15.88
CA GLY A 347 -6.31 4.69 17.06
C GLY A 347 -7.00 6.03 16.89
N LYS A 348 -7.31 6.69 18.02
CA LYS A 348 -7.92 8.02 18.04
C LYS A 348 -6.96 9.07 17.49
N VAL A 349 -7.44 9.96 16.63
CA VAL A 349 -6.60 10.98 16.00
C VAL A 349 -6.21 12.07 16.99
N SER A 350 -7.15 12.54 17.82
CA SER A 350 -6.88 13.51 18.89
C SER A 350 -7.90 13.39 20.02
N ASP A 351 -7.56 13.95 21.19
CA ASP A 351 -8.48 14.01 22.33
C ASP A 351 -9.61 15.04 22.10
N GLU A 352 -9.36 16.06 21.26
CA GLU A 352 -10.33 17.08 20.84
C GLU A 352 -11.36 16.54 19.83
N ALA A 353 -11.03 15.46 19.12
CA ALA A 353 -11.92 14.79 18.17
C ALA A 353 -12.11 13.30 18.54
N PRO A 354 -12.69 12.99 19.72
CA PRO A 354 -12.69 11.63 20.30
C PRO A 354 -13.50 10.60 19.50
N GLY A 355 -14.32 11.05 18.55
CA GLY A 355 -15.07 10.21 17.62
C GLY A 355 -14.28 9.85 16.35
N ILE A 356 -13.09 10.39 16.13
CA ILE A 356 -12.31 10.17 14.89
C ILE A 356 -11.13 9.24 15.15
N TYR A 357 -11.07 8.19 14.35
CA TYR A 357 -10.04 7.17 14.38
C TYR A 357 -9.36 7.06 13.01
N THR A 358 -8.12 6.59 13.00
CA THR A 358 -7.44 6.27 11.74
C THR A 358 -6.58 5.01 11.85
N ALA A 359 -6.24 4.45 10.69
CA ALA A 359 -5.20 3.45 10.53
C ALA A 359 -4.40 3.77 9.26
N THR A 360 -3.11 4.09 9.42
CA THR A 360 -2.22 4.55 8.35
C THR A 360 -0.77 4.13 8.59
N GLY A 361 0.11 4.42 7.64
CA GLY A 361 1.56 4.28 7.82
C GLY A 361 2.02 2.83 7.87
N PHE A 362 1.37 1.93 7.11
CA PHE A 362 1.66 0.49 7.18
C PHE A 362 3.00 0.08 6.56
N GLY A 363 3.73 1.01 5.93
CA GLY A 363 5.13 0.82 5.51
C GLY A 363 5.37 -0.40 4.62
N LYS A 364 4.56 -0.61 3.57
CA LYS A 364 4.59 -1.79 2.64
C LYS A 364 3.99 -3.09 3.18
N TRP A 365 3.65 -3.12 4.46
CA TRP A 365 3.20 -4.32 5.15
C TRP A 365 1.70 -4.26 5.51
N GLY A 366 0.91 -3.61 4.66
CA GLY A 366 -0.50 -3.32 4.94
C GLY A 366 -1.43 -4.53 5.03
N LEU A 367 -1.02 -5.71 4.54
CA LEU A 367 -1.91 -6.88 4.59
C LEU A 367 -2.05 -7.45 6.01
N SER A 368 -0.95 -7.57 6.75
CA SER A 368 -0.93 -7.97 8.16
C SER A 368 -1.23 -6.78 9.08
N ASN A 369 -0.53 -5.65 8.90
CA ASN A 369 -0.75 -4.46 9.74
C ASN A 369 -2.17 -3.90 9.60
N GLY A 370 -2.77 -3.94 8.41
CA GLY A 370 -4.13 -3.44 8.19
C GLY A 370 -5.20 -4.29 8.89
N VAL A 371 -5.00 -5.61 8.97
CA VAL A 371 -5.88 -6.51 9.72
C VAL A 371 -5.67 -6.31 11.23
N ALA A 372 -4.42 -6.23 11.70
CA ALA A 372 -4.11 -5.94 13.10
C ALA A 372 -4.71 -4.59 13.54
N ALA A 373 -4.62 -3.58 12.68
CA ALA A 373 -5.21 -2.26 12.90
C ALA A 373 -6.75 -2.34 12.99
N ALA A 374 -7.40 -3.10 12.10
CA ALA A 374 -8.84 -3.26 12.11
C ALA A 374 -9.36 -3.89 13.40
N THR A 375 -8.71 -4.95 13.90
CA THR A 375 -9.08 -5.60 15.16
C THR A 375 -8.87 -4.67 16.36
N LEU A 376 -7.77 -3.90 16.37
CA LEU A 376 -7.50 -2.90 17.40
C LEU A 376 -8.57 -1.78 17.39
N LEU A 377 -8.89 -1.24 16.21
CA LEU A 377 -9.89 -0.18 16.07
C LEU A 377 -11.27 -0.63 16.56
N ALA A 378 -11.68 -1.86 16.23
CA ALA A 378 -12.95 -2.40 16.68
C ALA A 378 -13.01 -2.53 18.21
N ASP A 379 -11.90 -2.89 18.87
CA ASP A 379 -11.81 -2.92 20.33
C ASP A 379 -11.87 -1.53 20.96
N LEU A 380 -11.13 -0.57 20.39
CA LEU A 380 -11.12 0.82 20.88
C LEU A 380 -12.51 1.47 20.77
N ILE A 381 -13.23 1.23 19.67
CA ILE A 381 -14.61 1.72 19.46
C ILE A 381 -15.59 1.11 20.46
N ASP A 382 -15.39 -0.15 20.86
CA ASP A 382 -16.17 -0.80 21.91
C ASP A 382 -15.74 -0.41 23.34
N GLY A 383 -14.67 0.39 23.48
CA GLY A 383 -14.11 0.72 24.80
C GLY A 383 -13.47 -0.47 25.51
N LYS A 384 -12.95 -1.45 24.75
CA LYS A 384 -12.21 -2.59 25.27
C LYS A 384 -10.73 -2.27 25.32
N ASP A 385 -10.06 -2.74 26.38
CA ASP A 385 -8.61 -2.69 26.47
C ASP A 385 -7.99 -3.61 25.41
N ASN A 386 -6.93 -3.14 24.75
CA ASN A 386 -6.19 -3.92 23.76
C ASN A 386 -4.68 -3.75 24.01
N ALA A 387 -3.96 -4.88 24.05
CA ALA A 387 -2.54 -4.91 24.38
C ALA A 387 -1.64 -4.17 23.37
N PHE A 388 -2.14 -3.89 22.16
CA PHE A 388 -1.39 -3.21 21.10
C PHE A 388 -1.75 -1.73 20.96
N ALA A 389 -2.63 -1.20 21.81
CA ALA A 389 -3.09 0.18 21.71
C ALA A 389 -1.96 1.21 21.85
N ASP A 390 -1.08 1.02 22.84
CA ASP A 390 0.05 1.94 23.07
C ASP A 390 1.11 1.83 21.97
N LEU A 391 1.35 0.63 21.43
CA LEU A 391 2.29 0.35 20.35
C LEU A 391 2.01 1.21 19.10
N TYR A 392 0.75 1.32 18.71
CA TYR A 392 0.35 2.03 17.48
C TYR A 392 -0.22 3.43 17.74
N LYS A 393 -0.21 3.89 18.99
CA LYS A 393 -0.82 5.15 19.39
C LYS A 393 -0.31 6.32 18.56
N ILE A 394 -1.24 7.17 18.13
CA ILE A 394 -0.95 8.45 17.46
C ILE A 394 -0.44 9.44 18.51
N GLY A 395 0.65 10.15 18.18
CA GLY A 395 1.33 11.04 19.12
C GLY A 395 2.23 10.33 20.14
N ARG A 396 2.56 9.05 19.92
CA ARG A 396 3.60 8.36 20.71
C ARG A 396 4.97 9.03 20.54
N GLU A 397 5.86 8.83 21.51
CA GLU A 397 7.26 9.18 21.36
C GLU A 397 7.89 8.30 20.28
N MET A 398 8.62 8.92 19.35
CA MET A 398 9.21 8.24 18.21
C MET A 398 10.73 8.44 18.20
N GLU A 399 11.45 7.34 18.07
CA GLU A 399 12.86 7.32 17.71
C GLU A 399 12.98 6.94 16.23
N GLU A 400 13.63 7.82 15.45
CA GLU A 400 13.79 7.67 14.01
C GLU A 400 14.50 6.35 13.69
N ALA A 401 13.91 5.58 12.77
CA ALA A 401 14.52 4.33 12.34
C ALA A 401 15.71 4.61 11.40
N GLU A 402 16.86 4.02 11.69
CA GLU A 402 17.98 4.06 10.76
C GLU A 402 17.67 3.25 9.49
N ALA A 403 18.08 3.76 8.32
CA ALA A 403 17.97 3.03 7.07
C ALA A 403 19.04 1.93 7.02
N VAL A 404 18.70 0.72 7.47
CA VAL A 404 19.60 -0.43 7.50
C VAL A 404 19.55 -1.20 6.18
N SER A 405 19.88 -0.58 5.05
CA SER A 405 19.98 -1.27 3.76
C SER A 405 21.33 -1.00 3.09
N ILE A 406 21.88 -2.00 2.40
CA ILE A 406 23.14 -1.90 1.67
C ILE A 406 22.91 -1.82 0.16
N GLY A 407 23.84 -1.20 -0.57
CA GLY A 407 23.71 -0.94 -2.00
C GLY A 407 22.97 0.36 -2.31
N GLU A 408 23.06 0.79 -3.56
CA GLU A 408 22.42 2.02 -4.06
C GLU A 408 21.36 1.68 -5.09
N ASP A 409 20.24 2.41 -5.06
CA ASP A 409 19.28 2.37 -6.15
C ASP A 409 19.93 3.03 -7.37
N ASP A 410 20.34 2.22 -8.35
CA ASP A 410 20.74 2.73 -9.66
C ASP A 410 19.47 3.18 -10.36
N VAL A 411 19.22 4.48 -10.53
CA VAL A 411 18.08 4.99 -11.32
C VAL A 411 18.41 6.35 -11.91
N ASN A 412 18.21 6.51 -13.21
CA ASN A 412 18.40 7.80 -13.84
C ASN A 412 17.18 8.71 -13.57
N ARG A 413 17.47 9.98 -13.28
CA ARG A 413 16.45 11.02 -13.43
C ARG A 413 15.98 11.04 -14.88
N ILE A 414 14.72 11.36 -15.11
CA ILE A 414 14.17 11.43 -16.47
C ILE A 414 15.01 12.43 -17.29
N SER A 415 15.92 11.92 -18.13
CA SER A 415 16.63 12.71 -19.12
C SER A 415 15.72 12.86 -20.33
N ASN A 416 14.74 13.75 -20.24
CA ASN A 416 13.95 14.08 -21.41
C ASN A 416 14.84 14.84 -22.40
N GLU A 417 14.58 14.65 -23.70
CA GLU A 417 14.92 15.70 -24.65
C GLU A 417 14.36 17.02 -24.13
N PRO A 418 15.11 18.13 -24.14
CA PRO A 418 14.64 19.38 -23.57
C PRO A 418 13.39 19.82 -24.34
N VAL A 419 12.22 19.60 -23.75
CA VAL A 419 10.97 20.18 -24.21
C VAL A 419 11.05 21.66 -23.83
N VAL A 420 11.21 22.52 -24.83
CA VAL A 420 11.31 23.96 -24.61
C VAL A 420 9.95 24.64 -24.72
N LYS A 421 9.02 24.05 -25.49
CA LYS A 421 7.67 24.57 -25.71
C LYS A 421 6.63 23.44 -25.68
N PRO A 422 5.38 23.73 -25.27
CA PRO A 422 4.33 22.71 -25.24
C PRO A 422 4.04 22.03 -26.60
N ASP A 423 4.26 22.75 -27.71
CA ASP A 423 4.09 22.21 -29.07
C ASP A 423 5.08 21.11 -29.44
N ASP A 424 6.24 21.06 -28.78
CA ASP A 424 7.25 20.02 -29.01
C ASP A 424 6.95 18.71 -28.25
N LEU A 425 5.96 18.73 -27.36
CA LEU A 425 5.57 17.57 -26.56
C LEU A 425 4.93 16.50 -27.45
N GLN A 426 5.44 15.26 -27.40
CA GLN A 426 4.88 14.15 -28.16
C GLN A 426 3.55 13.64 -27.55
N ASN A 427 2.74 12.97 -28.36
CA ASN A 427 1.54 12.28 -27.89
C ASN A 427 1.90 11.25 -26.80
N GLY A 428 1.04 11.13 -25.80
CA GLY A 428 1.22 10.27 -24.63
C GLY A 428 2.27 10.76 -23.62
N LYS A 429 2.83 11.96 -23.78
CA LYS A 429 3.91 12.48 -22.91
C LYS A 429 3.45 13.66 -22.07
N GLY A 430 4.00 13.75 -20.86
CA GLY A 430 3.87 14.90 -19.97
C GLY A 430 5.19 15.64 -19.80
N ALA A 431 5.12 16.96 -19.60
CA ALA A 431 6.27 17.80 -19.29
C ALA A 431 5.89 18.93 -18.32
N ILE A 432 6.86 19.32 -17.49
CA ILE A 432 6.76 20.49 -16.62
C ILE A 432 7.52 21.64 -17.30
N LEU A 433 6.86 22.77 -17.57
CA LEU A 433 7.45 23.92 -18.25
C LEU A 433 7.08 25.23 -17.53
N GLU A 434 7.90 26.27 -17.70
CA GLU A 434 7.55 27.61 -17.20
C GLU A 434 6.69 28.39 -18.21
N LYS A 435 5.65 29.06 -17.71
CA LYS A 435 4.80 30.02 -18.44
C LYS A 435 4.52 31.22 -17.55
N ASP A 436 4.86 32.41 -18.02
CA ASP A 436 4.65 33.68 -17.30
C ASP A 436 5.18 33.71 -15.84
N GLY A 437 6.28 33.00 -15.58
CA GLY A 437 6.88 32.89 -14.25
C GLY A 437 6.20 31.88 -13.31
N GLN A 438 5.26 31.10 -13.82
CA GLN A 438 4.62 29.98 -13.12
C GLN A 438 5.04 28.65 -13.74
N THR A 439 5.12 27.61 -12.93
CA THR A 439 5.40 26.25 -13.38
C THR A 439 4.09 25.54 -13.71
N MET A 440 4.01 25.01 -14.93
CA MET A 440 2.81 24.40 -15.51
C MET A 440 3.08 22.95 -15.90
N ALA A 441 2.08 22.10 -15.74
CA ALA A 441 2.07 20.72 -16.17
C ALA A 441 1.31 20.60 -17.51
N TYR A 442 2.00 20.07 -18.52
CA TYR A 442 1.47 19.86 -19.86
C TYR A 442 1.38 18.38 -20.17
N TYR A 443 0.26 17.92 -20.73
CA TYR A 443 0.08 16.55 -21.20
C TYR A 443 -0.42 16.52 -22.65
N ARG A 444 0.37 15.85 -23.50
CA ARG A 444 0.10 15.36 -24.86
C ARG A 444 -0.89 14.20 -24.87
N ASP A 445 -2.19 14.33 -25.17
CA ASP A 445 -3.01 13.11 -25.32
C ASP A 445 -2.71 12.33 -26.63
N GLU A 446 -3.19 11.09 -26.74
CA GLU A 446 -2.96 10.23 -27.92
C GLU A 446 -3.58 10.78 -29.21
N LYS A 447 -4.58 11.66 -29.10
CA LYS A 447 -5.23 12.34 -30.23
C LYS A 447 -4.50 13.64 -30.62
N GLY A 448 -3.49 14.04 -29.86
CA GLY A 448 -2.71 15.26 -30.06
C GLY A 448 -3.28 16.50 -29.36
N GLU A 449 -4.33 16.36 -28.54
CA GLU A 449 -4.85 17.45 -27.71
C GLU A 449 -3.90 17.75 -26.55
N LEU A 450 -3.63 19.04 -26.32
CA LEU A 450 -2.76 19.51 -25.25
C LEU A 450 -3.59 19.89 -24.03
N HIS A 451 -3.33 19.24 -22.91
CA HIS A 451 -3.94 19.53 -21.61
C HIS A 451 -2.96 20.35 -20.78
N GLU A 452 -3.42 21.47 -20.24
CA GLU A 452 -2.65 22.40 -19.40
C GLU A 452 -3.26 22.47 -18.00
N MET A 453 -2.41 22.33 -16.98
CA MET A 453 -2.81 22.40 -15.57
C MET A 453 -1.69 22.96 -14.69
N SER A 454 -2.05 23.40 -13.50
CA SER A 454 -1.08 23.79 -12.46
C SER A 454 -0.13 22.63 -12.14
N ALA A 455 1.16 22.91 -12.05
CA ALA A 455 2.15 21.94 -11.56
C ALA A 455 2.20 21.84 -10.02
N SER A 456 1.26 22.47 -9.32
CA SER A 456 1.15 22.45 -7.87
C SER A 456 -0.03 21.59 -7.44
N CYS A 457 0.21 20.63 -6.54
CA CYS A 457 -0.83 19.76 -6.03
C CYS A 457 -1.87 20.54 -5.21
N THR A 458 -3.12 20.11 -5.27
CA THR A 458 -4.25 20.75 -4.58
C THR A 458 -4.39 20.39 -3.11
N HIS A 459 -3.46 19.59 -2.56
CA HIS A 459 -3.36 19.32 -1.13
C HIS A 459 -2.65 20.48 -0.43
N ASN A 460 -1.32 20.54 -0.51
CA ASN A 460 -0.49 21.54 0.18
C ASN A 460 0.38 22.37 -0.78
N GLY A 461 0.07 22.40 -2.09
CA GLY A 461 0.78 23.23 -3.07
C GLY A 461 2.16 22.73 -3.48
N CYS A 462 2.50 21.48 -3.17
CA CYS A 462 3.77 20.88 -3.55
C CYS A 462 3.86 20.60 -5.06
N PRO A 463 5.06 20.66 -5.66
CA PRO A 463 5.23 20.35 -7.07
C PRO A 463 4.87 18.89 -7.39
N VAL A 464 4.30 18.66 -8.57
CA VAL A 464 4.08 17.32 -9.13
C VAL A 464 5.12 16.98 -10.20
N SER A 465 5.39 15.69 -10.36
CA SER A 465 6.29 15.14 -11.38
C SER A 465 5.55 14.17 -12.30
N TRP A 466 5.97 14.11 -13.58
CA TRP A 466 5.38 13.18 -14.55
C TRP A 466 5.84 11.74 -14.32
N ASN A 467 4.88 10.83 -14.15
CA ASN A 467 5.10 9.39 -14.14
C ASN A 467 4.91 8.83 -15.55
N ASN A 468 6.03 8.45 -16.17
CA ASN A 468 6.09 8.07 -17.59
C ASN A 468 5.63 6.64 -17.91
N ALA A 469 5.27 5.83 -16.91
CA ALA A 469 4.69 4.51 -17.10
C ALA A 469 3.19 4.50 -16.78
N ASP A 470 2.79 5.11 -15.66
CA ASP A 470 1.40 5.10 -15.21
C ASP A 470 0.58 6.24 -15.84
N HIS A 471 1.25 7.20 -16.51
CA HIS A 471 0.66 8.40 -17.10
C HIS A 471 -0.11 9.22 -16.07
N THR A 472 0.58 9.55 -14.97
CA THR A 472 0.05 10.27 -13.81
C THR A 472 0.97 11.42 -13.42
N TRP A 473 0.42 12.37 -12.65
CA TRP A 473 1.18 13.40 -11.97
C TRP A 473 1.29 13.03 -10.50
N ASP A 474 2.51 12.84 -10.01
CA ASP A 474 2.77 12.33 -8.66
C ASP A 474 3.42 13.43 -7.80
N CYS A 475 2.82 13.71 -6.63
CA CYS A 475 3.31 14.67 -5.65
C CYS A 475 4.30 14.02 -4.68
N SER A 476 5.48 14.62 -4.53
CA SER A 476 6.55 14.06 -3.69
C SER A 476 6.42 14.33 -2.19
N CYS A 477 5.57 15.27 -1.78
CA CYS A 477 5.42 15.61 -0.36
C CYS A 477 4.63 14.53 0.39
N HIS A 478 3.38 14.29 0.00
CA HIS A 478 2.44 13.44 0.75
C HIS A 478 1.80 12.34 -0.10
N GLY A 479 2.23 12.21 -1.36
CA GLY A 479 1.85 11.07 -2.21
C GLY A 479 0.58 11.26 -3.04
N SER A 480 -0.02 12.45 -3.08
CA SER A 480 -1.16 12.72 -3.96
C SER A 480 -0.83 12.39 -5.41
N ARG A 481 -1.75 11.72 -6.10
CA ARG A 481 -1.62 11.40 -7.52
C ARG A 481 -2.79 11.92 -8.31
N PHE A 482 -2.50 12.29 -9.56
CA PHE A 482 -3.50 12.76 -10.50
C PHE A 482 -3.39 12.03 -11.83
N THR A 483 -4.50 11.85 -12.53
CA THR A 483 -4.52 11.33 -13.91
C THR A 483 -3.74 12.28 -14.81
N ALA A 484 -3.38 11.83 -16.02
CA ALA A 484 -2.72 12.69 -17.00
C ALA A 484 -3.47 14.01 -17.29
N VAL A 485 -4.78 14.07 -17.05
CA VAL A 485 -5.65 15.25 -17.23
C VAL A 485 -6.04 15.95 -15.92
N GLY A 486 -5.36 15.61 -14.81
CA GLY A 486 -5.42 16.31 -13.53
C GLY A 486 -6.45 15.81 -12.53
N GLU A 487 -7.22 14.76 -12.82
CA GLU A 487 -8.22 14.23 -11.88
C GLU A 487 -7.57 13.44 -10.74
N VAL A 488 -8.13 13.46 -9.53
CA VAL A 488 -7.55 12.74 -8.37
C VAL A 488 -7.57 11.23 -8.62
N VAL A 489 -6.39 10.61 -8.50
CA VAL A 489 -6.23 9.15 -8.48
C VAL A 489 -6.03 8.68 -7.05
N GLU A 490 -5.24 9.40 -6.27
CA GLU A 490 -4.90 9.02 -4.90
C GLU A 490 -4.73 10.26 -4.03
N GLY A 491 -5.22 10.18 -2.80
CA GLY A 491 -5.15 11.26 -1.81
C GLY A 491 -3.71 11.49 -1.31
N PRO A 492 -3.51 12.50 -0.45
CA PRO A 492 -4.53 13.24 0.31
C PRO A 492 -5.29 14.35 -0.45
N ALA A 493 -4.93 14.65 -1.69
CA ALA A 493 -5.73 15.60 -2.49
C ALA A 493 -7.16 15.09 -2.71
N VAL A 494 -8.15 15.98 -2.53
CA VAL A 494 -9.58 15.70 -2.78
C VAL A 494 -10.15 16.53 -3.94
N ARG A 495 -9.30 17.30 -4.63
CA ARG A 495 -9.67 18.10 -5.80
C ARG A 495 -8.69 17.86 -6.93
N ALA A 496 -9.17 17.90 -8.17
CA ALA A 496 -8.32 17.84 -9.36
C ALA A 496 -7.30 19.00 -9.40
N LEU A 497 -6.19 18.84 -10.13
CA LEU A 497 -5.28 19.93 -10.44
C LEU A 497 -6.03 21.08 -11.12
N ASP A 498 -5.71 22.32 -10.73
CA ASP A 498 -6.36 23.50 -11.28
C ASP A 498 -6.03 23.61 -12.77
N ARG A 499 -7.07 23.71 -13.61
CA ARG A 499 -6.96 23.92 -15.06
C ARG A 499 -6.95 25.42 -15.36
N GLU A 500 -6.13 25.83 -16.32
CA GLU A 500 -6.05 27.21 -16.82
C GLU A 500 -6.77 27.37 -18.16
#